data_AF-A0A4P7GKY6-F1
#
_entry.id   AF-A0A4P7GKY6-F1
#
_cell.length_a   1.000
_cell.length_b   1.000
_cell.length_c   1.000
_cell.angle_alpha   90.00
_cell.angle_beta   90.00
_cell.angle_gamma   90.00
#
_symmetry.space_group_name_H-M   'P 1'
#
loop_
_entity.id
_entity.type
_entity.pdbx_description
1 polymer ?
#
loop_
_entity_poly.entity_id
_entity_poly.type
_entity_poly.pdbx_seq_one_letter_code
_entity_poly.pdbx_strand_id
1 'polypeptide(L)'
;MRMFRMLTAGLAAALATVLLVPGGAAQARDRELRHELEPRYRMSEPAPVTPPFGLAPSRRVDSEVVWRSGRLYLRGDVEEYSRGLVLVQRKRCEGCDWKRHEVVTSGRYGWFRSRISAPAKGSDWWRVRVRASGGYVTSYSAVWETYY
;
A
#
# COMPACT_ATOMS: atom_id res chain seq x y z
N MET A 1 64.50 -45.27 30.25
CA MET A 1 65.60 -44.28 30.29
C MET A 1 65.02 -42.89 30.07
N ARG A 2 65.30 -41.98 31.01
CA ARG A 2 65.31 -40.49 30.94
C ARG A 2 64.05 -39.80 30.36
N MET A 3 63.19 -39.26 31.23
CA MET A 3 63.25 -37.87 31.75
C MET A 3 63.07 -36.82 30.66
N PHE A 4 61.98 -36.04 30.70
CA PHE A 4 62.05 -34.60 31.00
C PHE A 4 60.65 -34.06 31.30
N ARG A 5 60.47 -33.61 32.54
CA ARG A 5 59.43 -32.67 32.96
C ARG A 5 59.72 -31.31 32.32
N MET A 6 58.69 -30.61 31.86
CA MET A 6 58.71 -29.14 31.88
C MET A 6 57.31 -28.61 32.15
N LEU A 7 57.18 -28.05 33.36
CA LEU A 7 56.11 -27.17 33.81
C LEU A 7 56.24 -25.83 33.11
N THR A 8 55.14 -25.27 32.65
CA THR A 8 54.98 -23.81 32.56
C THR A 8 53.54 -23.45 32.91
N ALA A 9 53.39 -22.99 34.15
CA ALA A 9 52.23 -22.25 34.62
C ALA A 9 52.20 -20.89 33.91
N GLY A 10 51.05 -20.53 33.33
CA GLY A 10 50.79 -19.22 32.74
C GLY A 10 49.46 -18.70 33.25
N LEU A 11 49.49 -18.08 34.44
CA LEU A 11 48.40 -17.32 35.01
C LEU A 11 48.38 -15.95 34.33
N ALA A 12 47.33 -15.62 33.58
CA ALA A 12 47.08 -14.25 33.11
C ALA A 12 45.63 -13.89 33.44
N ALA A 13 45.50 -13.02 34.43
CA ALA A 13 44.27 -12.49 34.93
C ALA A 13 43.72 -11.36 34.03
N ALA A 14 42.39 -11.31 33.99
CA ALA A 14 41.54 -10.12 33.89
C ALA A 14 41.76 -9.12 32.75
N LEU A 15 40.74 -9.00 31.89
CA LEU A 15 40.15 -7.72 31.46
C LEU A 15 38.85 -8.04 30.70
N ALA A 16 37.75 -8.22 31.45
CA ALA A 16 36.41 -8.26 30.86
C ALA A 16 35.96 -6.81 30.64
N THR A 17 36.33 -6.25 29.48
CA THR A 17 35.89 -4.94 29.06
C THR A 17 34.38 -4.98 28.81
N VAL A 18 33.62 -4.27 29.65
CA VAL A 18 32.20 -4.01 29.44
C VAL A 18 32.04 -3.21 28.15
N LEU A 19 31.66 -3.87 27.06
CA LEU A 19 31.14 -3.19 25.88
C LEU A 19 29.68 -2.85 26.15
N LEU A 20 29.45 -1.65 26.68
CA LEU A 20 28.18 -0.96 26.49
C LEU A 20 27.96 -0.88 24.97
N VAL A 21 26.96 -1.58 24.47
CA VAL A 21 26.46 -1.41 23.10
C VAL A 21 25.45 -0.26 23.15
N PRO A 22 25.77 0.97 22.66
CA PRO A 22 24.77 2.03 22.54
C PRO A 22 23.94 1.77 21.28
N GLY A 23 23.19 0.66 21.25
CA GLY A 23 22.45 0.22 20.06
C GLY A 23 21.05 0.85 19.90
N GLY A 24 20.51 1.45 20.97
CA GLY A 24 19.10 1.86 21.00
C GLY A 24 18.77 3.16 20.27
N ALA A 25 19.62 4.19 20.41
CA ALA A 25 19.29 5.54 19.93
C ALA A 25 19.31 5.65 18.39
N ALA A 26 20.18 4.90 17.71
CA ALA A 26 20.25 4.90 16.25
C ALA A 26 19.09 4.12 15.61
N GLN A 27 18.68 2.99 16.19
CA GLN A 27 17.53 2.22 15.71
C GLN A 27 16.19 2.92 15.97
N ALA A 28 16.05 3.62 17.10
CA ALA A 28 14.84 4.40 17.40
C ALA A 28 14.66 5.57 16.41
N ARG A 29 15.73 6.33 16.14
CA ARG A 29 15.69 7.46 15.19
C ARG A 29 15.44 7.00 13.75
N ASP A 30 16.04 5.91 13.30
CA ASP A 30 15.79 5.36 11.96
C ASP A 30 14.35 4.84 11.82
N ARG A 31 13.76 4.27 12.88
CA ARG A 31 12.35 3.86 12.89
C ARG A 31 11.39 5.06 12.86
N GLU A 32 11.71 6.12 13.59
CA GLU A 32 10.90 7.34 13.64
C GLU A 32 10.93 8.10 12.31
N LEU A 33 12.11 8.26 11.70
CA LEU A 33 12.28 8.86 10.36
C LEU A 33 11.56 8.07 9.27
N ARG A 34 11.57 6.73 9.34
CA ARG A 34 10.83 5.90 8.37
C ARG A 34 9.33 6.11 8.45
N HIS A 35 8.78 6.32 9.65
CA HIS A 35 7.35 6.55 9.83
C HIS A 35 6.91 7.94 9.34
N GLU A 36 7.82 8.91 9.33
CA GLU A 36 7.59 10.25 8.78
C GLU A 36 7.56 10.28 7.24
N LEU A 37 8.15 9.27 6.58
CA LEU A 37 8.26 9.17 5.12
C LEU A 37 7.24 8.20 4.50
N GLU A 38 6.39 7.56 5.31
CA GLU A 38 5.37 6.65 4.80
C GLU A 38 4.15 7.45 4.30
N PRO A 39 3.72 7.25 3.05
CA PRO A 39 2.56 7.95 2.55
C PRO A 39 1.30 7.46 3.27
N ARG A 40 0.48 8.41 3.69
CA ARG A 40 -0.77 8.18 4.37
C ARG A 40 -1.91 8.04 3.37
N TYR A 41 -2.93 7.30 3.75
CA TYR A 41 -4.12 7.14 2.93
C TYR A 41 -5.35 6.87 3.79
N ARG A 42 -6.51 7.30 3.29
CA ARG A 42 -7.81 7.06 3.92
C ARG A 42 -8.91 6.97 2.87
N MET A 43 -9.99 6.29 3.21
CA MET A 43 -11.22 6.35 2.42
C MET A 43 -11.87 7.72 2.65
N SER A 44 -12.12 8.48 1.58
CA SER A 44 -12.78 9.79 1.67
C SER A 44 -14.29 9.70 1.42
N GLU A 45 -14.70 8.83 0.49
CA GLU A 45 -16.11 8.62 0.14
C GLU A 45 -16.36 7.12 -0.07
N PRO A 46 -17.45 6.55 0.47
CA PRO A 46 -17.80 5.16 0.22
C PRO A 46 -18.24 4.95 -1.24
N ALA A 47 -18.25 3.69 -1.71
CA ALA A 47 -18.78 3.37 -3.03
C ALA A 47 -20.29 3.73 -3.10
N PRO A 48 -20.78 4.29 -4.21
CA PRO A 48 -22.20 4.57 -4.38
C PRO A 48 -22.99 3.25 -4.41
N VAL A 49 -24.01 3.16 -3.56
CA VAL A 49 -24.71 1.90 -3.27
C VAL A 49 -25.91 1.65 -4.19
N THR A 50 -26.45 2.69 -4.83
CA THR A 50 -27.71 2.57 -5.58
C THR A 50 -27.74 3.49 -6.80
N PRO A 51 -28.05 2.98 -8.01
CA PRO A 51 -28.38 3.84 -9.14
C PRO A 51 -29.78 4.46 -8.97
N PRO A 52 -30.04 5.63 -9.56
CA PRO A 52 -31.38 6.23 -9.57
C PRO A 52 -32.46 5.25 -10.05
N PHE A 53 -33.69 5.39 -9.53
CA PHE A 53 -34.83 4.59 -9.96
C PHE A 53 -35.00 4.63 -11.49
N GLY A 54 -35.28 3.46 -12.08
CA GLY A 54 -35.46 3.31 -13.54
C GLY A 54 -34.16 3.02 -14.31
N LEU A 55 -33.01 2.94 -13.63
CA LEU A 55 -31.76 2.48 -14.25
C LEU A 55 -31.47 1.01 -13.94
N ALA A 56 -30.72 0.39 -14.85
CA ALA A 56 -30.09 -0.90 -14.62
C ALA A 56 -29.25 -0.91 -13.33
N PRO A 57 -29.05 -2.07 -12.68
CA PRO A 57 -28.25 -2.17 -11.46
C PRO A 57 -26.80 -1.72 -11.69
N SER A 58 -26.15 -1.21 -10.65
CA SER A 58 -24.70 -1.02 -10.62
C SER A 58 -24.03 -2.30 -10.12
N ARG A 59 -22.83 -2.60 -10.63
CA ARG A 59 -21.97 -3.64 -10.06
C ARG A 59 -21.36 -3.14 -8.76
N ARG A 60 -21.17 -4.03 -7.79
CA ARG A 60 -20.30 -3.72 -6.65
C ARG A 60 -18.84 -3.62 -7.12
N VAL A 61 -18.17 -2.55 -6.72
CA VAL A 61 -16.75 -2.31 -6.99
C VAL A 61 -16.06 -2.09 -5.65
N ASP A 62 -15.57 -3.17 -5.07
CA ASP A 62 -14.81 -3.12 -3.82
C ASP A 62 -13.39 -2.64 -4.13
N SER A 63 -12.83 -1.78 -3.27
CA SER A 63 -11.49 -1.25 -3.47
C SER A 63 -10.82 -0.90 -2.15
N GLU A 64 -9.50 -1.00 -2.14
CA GLU A 64 -8.64 -0.68 -1.01
C GLU A 64 -7.32 -0.09 -1.53
N VAL A 65 -6.82 0.94 -0.83
CA VAL A 65 -5.42 1.37 -0.98
C VAL A 65 -4.55 0.62 0.03
N VAL A 66 -3.46 0.03 -0.45
CA VAL A 66 -2.51 -0.69 0.40
C VAL A 66 -1.07 -0.27 0.12
N TRP A 67 -0.29 -0.14 1.19
CA TRP A 67 1.17 -0.04 1.12
C TRP A 67 1.80 -1.44 1.16
N ARG A 68 2.57 -1.79 0.13
CA ARG A 68 3.37 -3.03 0.10
C ARG A 68 4.71 -2.82 -0.56
N SER A 69 5.78 -3.24 0.13
CA SER A 69 7.15 -3.21 -0.37
C SER A 69 7.56 -1.83 -0.90
N GLY A 70 7.27 -0.77 -0.13
CA GLY A 70 7.63 0.60 -0.49
C GLY A 70 6.79 1.23 -1.61
N ARG A 71 5.61 0.67 -1.91
CA ARG A 71 4.75 1.13 -3.00
C ARG A 71 3.28 1.11 -2.59
N LEU A 72 2.52 2.11 -3.04
CA LEU A 72 1.06 2.14 -2.93
C LEU A 72 0.41 1.42 -4.10
N TYR A 73 -0.65 0.70 -3.79
CA TYR A 73 -1.51 0.04 -4.77
C TYR A 73 -2.98 0.34 -4.48
N LEU A 74 -3.73 0.68 -5.52
CA LEU A 74 -5.18 0.58 -5.51
C LEU A 74 -5.55 -0.79 -6.04
N ARG A 75 -6.21 -1.60 -5.22
CA ARG A 75 -6.62 -2.97 -5.56
C ARG A 75 -8.06 -3.22 -5.16
N GLY A 76 -8.65 -4.26 -5.69
CA GLY A 76 -10.00 -4.65 -5.33
C GLY A 76 -10.56 -5.68 -6.29
N ASP A 77 -11.86 -5.85 -6.26
CA ASP A 77 -12.60 -6.73 -7.16
C ASP A 77 -13.87 -6.05 -7.67
N VAL A 78 -14.34 -6.56 -8.80
CA VAL A 78 -15.57 -6.12 -9.44
C VAL A 78 -16.46 -7.34 -9.57
N GLU A 79 -17.65 -7.25 -9.00
CA GLU A 79 -18.65 -8.31 -9.00
C GLU A 79 -18.96 -8.77 -10.42
N GLU A 80 -18.88 -10.09 -10.65
CA GLU A 80 -19.19 -10.75 -11.93
C GLU A 80 -18.53 -10.11 -13.16
N TYR A 81 -17.28 -9.64 -13.01
CA TYR A 81 -16.59 -8.88 -14.05
C TYR A 81 -15.25 -9.51 -14.46
N SER A 82 -15.32 -10.73 -14.97
CA SER A 82 -14.15 -11.48 -15.44
C SER A 82 -13.54 -10.86 -16.70
N ARG A 83 -12.22 -10.64 -16.69
CA ARG A 83 -11.45 -10.12 -17.85
C ARG A 83 -12.00 -8.81 -18.43
N GLY A 84 -12.68 -8.02 -17.60
CA GLY A 84 -13.25 -6.73 -17.97
C GLY A 84 -12.24 -5.60 -17.82
N LEU A 85 -12.54 -4.44 -18.43
CA LEU A 85 -11.68 -3.27 -18.36
C LEU A 85 -12.07 -2.38 -17.17
N VAL A 86 -11.09 -2.12 -16.32
CA VAL A 86 -11.22 -1.31 -15.11
C VAL A 86 -10.41 -0.02 -15.32
N LEU A 87 -11.09 1.13 -15.27
CA LEU A 87 -10.47 2.44 -15.43
C LEU A 87 -10.09 3.01 -14.06
N VAL A 88 -8.81 3.08 -13.75
CA VAL A 88 -8.30 3.78 -12.57
C VAL A 88 -8.20 5.27 -12.88
N GLN A 89 -8.79 6.09 -12.03
CA GLN A 89 -8.84 7.54 -12.16
C GLN A 89 -8.17 8.24 -10.99
N ARG A 90 -7.61 9.41 -11.27
CA ARG A 90 -6.99 10.31 -10.29
C ARG A 90 -7.54 11.72 -10.44
N LYS A 91 -7.70 12.44 -9.33
CA LYS A 91 -7.79 13.91 -9.31
C LYS A 91 -6.85 14.49 -8.24
N ARG A 92 -6.40 15.74 -8.44
CA ARG A 92 -5.42 16.43 -7.56
C ARG A 92 -6.05 17.46 -6.61
N CYS A 93 -7.36 17.70 -6.74
CA CYS A 93 -8.11 18.58 -5.87
C CYS A 93 -9.56 18.08 -5.78
N GLU A 94 -10.29 18.48 -4.73
CA GLU A 94 -11.65 18.02 -4.49
C GLU A 94 -12.61 18.37 -5.65
N GLY A 95 -12.53 19.58 -6.19
CA GLY A 95 -13.33 20.06 -7.32
C GLY A 95 -12.75 19.77 -8.71
N CYS A 96 -11.60 19.10 -8.80
CA CYS A 96 -10.94 18.82 -10.07
C CYS A 96 -11.65 17.67 -10.81
N ASP A 97 -11.61 17.73 -12.14
CA ASP A 97 -12.03 16.60 -12.97
C ASP A 97 -11.19 15.36 -12.69
N TRP A 98 -11.87 14.21 -12.71
CA TRP A 98 -11.24 12.91 -12.76
C TRP A 98 -10.51 12.70 -14.08
N LYS A 99 -9.20 12.47 -14.01
CA LYS A 99 -8.38 12.11 -15.16
C LYS A 99 -8.05 10.63 -15.15
N ARG A 100 -7.89 10.05 -16.35
CA ARG A 100 -7.42 8.67 -16.49
C ARG A 100 -6.00 8.56 -15.97
N HIS A 101 -5.78 7.63 -15.05
CA HIS A 101 -4.45 7.21 -14.63
C HIS A 101 -4.01 5.96 -15.42
N GLU A 102 -4.81 4.90 -15.35
CA GLU A 102 -4.48 3.60 -15.95
C GLU A 102 -5.76 2.86 -16.36
N VAL A 103 -5.67 1.99 -17.36
CA VAL A 103 -6.71 0.99 -17.66
C VAL A 103 -6.11 -0.38 -17.40
N VAL A 104 -6.69 -1.12 -16.45
CA VAL A 104 -6.25 -2.47 -16.10
C VAL A 104 -7.31 -3.48 -16.52
N THR A 105 -6.87 -4.65 -16.97
CA THR A 105 -7.78 -5.78 -17.21
C THR A 105 -7.94 -6.55 -15.92
N SER A 106 -9.18 -6.78 -15.48
CA SER A 106 -9.45 -7.60 -14.30
C SER A 106 -9.08 -9.07 -14.54
N GLY A 107 -8.79 -9.79 -13.48
CA GLY A 107 -8.54 -11.23 -13.53
C GLY A 107 -9.81 -12.04 -13.79
N ARG A 108 -9.68 -13.37 -13.75
CA ARG A 108 -10.80 -14.32 -13.91
C ARG A 108 -11.93 -14.09 -12.91
N TYR A 109 -11.61 -13.61 -11.71
CA TYR A 109 -12.57 -13.38 -10.63
C TYR A 109 -12.84 -11.89 -10.39
N GLY A 110 -12.60 -11.02 -11.38
CA GLY A 110 -12.84 -9.58 -11.23
C GLY A 110 -11.76 -8.81 -10.46
N TRP A 111 -10.76 -9.49 -9.88
CA TRP A 111 -9.65 -8.85 -9.18
C TRP A 111 -8.86 -7.90 -10.09
N PHE A 112 -8.53 -6.73 -9.56
CA PHE A 112 -7.63 -5.77 -10.22
C PHE A 112 -6.62 -5.20 -9.24
N ARG A 113 -5.51 -4.67 -9.80
CA ARG A 113 -4.50 -3.95 -9.05
C ARG A 113 -3.83 -2.94 -9.97
N SER A 114 -3.73 -1.70 -9.51
CA SER A 114 -3.02 -0.60 -10.16
C SER A 114 -2.03 0.01 -9.18
N ARG A 115 -0.84 0.37 -9.67
CA ARG A 115 0.13 1.08 -8.85
C ARG A 115 -0.26 2.56 -8.82
N ILE A 116 -0.34 3.12 -7.62
CA ILE A 116 -0.64 4.53 -7.40
C ILE A 116 0.52 5.21 -6.64
N SER A 117 0.39 6.51 -6.43
CA SER A 117 1.36 7.33 -5.70
C SER A 117 0.64 8.27 -4.74
N ALA A 118 1.32 8.67 -3.68
CA ALA A 118 0.94 9.85 -2.91
C ALA A 118 1.71 11.07 -3.43
N PRO A 119 1.12 12.28 -3.42
CA PRO A 119 1.80 13.49 -3.87
C PRO A 119 2.78 13.99 -2.80
N ALA A 120 3.88 14.64 -3.19
CA ALA A 120 4.85 15.17 -2.21
C ALA A 120 4.26 16.27 -1.29
N LYS A 121 3.17 16.92 -1.70
CA LYS A 121 2.41 17.91 -0.93
C LYS A 121 0.93 17.82 -1.31
N GLY A 122 0.05 18.06 -0.34
CA GLY A 122 -1.40 18.01 -0.54
C GLY A 122 -1.92 16.57 -0.68
N SER A 123 -3.01 16.42 -1.43
CA SER A 123 -3.73 15.16 -1.56
C SER A 123 -3.97 14.78 -3.02
N ASP A 124 -3.94 13.48 -3.29
CA ASP A 124 -4.48 12.89 -4.51
C ASP A 124 -5.67 12.02 -4.16
N TRP A 125 -6.73 12.09 -4.96
CA TRP A 125 -7.89 11.22 -4.82
C TRP A 125 -7.92 10.21 -5.94
N TRP A 126 -8.29 8.99 -5.59
CA TRP A 126 -8.25 7.81 -6.43
C TRP A 126 -9.61 7.13 -6.42
N ARG A 127 -10.05 6.68 -7.59
CA ARG A 127 -11.22 5.81 -7.70
C ARG A 127 -11.10 4.89 -8.89
N VAL A 128 -11.96 3.90 -8.91
CA VAL A 128 -12.17 3.01 -10.04
C VAL A 128 -13.49 3.33 -10.72
N ARG A 129 -13.50 3.25 -12.05
CA ARG A 129 -14.68 3.30 -12.88
C ARG A 129 -14.75 2.05 -13.74
N VAL A 130 -15.89 1.37 -13.69
CA VAL A 130 -16.23 0.25 -14.58
C VAL A 130 -17.32 0.71 -15.54
N ARG A 131 -17.11 0.52 -16.84
CA ARG A 131 -18.08 0.96 -17.85
C ARG A 131 -19.33 0.08 -17.84
N ALA A 132 -20.46 0.69 -18.18
CA ALA A 132 -21.72 -0.01 -18.41
C ALA A 132 -21.54 -1.17 -19.39
N SER A 133 -22.06 -2.34 -19.04
CA SER A 133 -21.95 -3.58 -19.84
C SER A 133 -22.82 -4.67 -19.25
N GLY A 134 -23.35 -5.58 -20.08
CA GLY A 134 -24.06 -6.78 -19.63
C GLY A 134 -25.29 -6.49 -18.76
N GLY A 135 -26.04 -5.43 -19.05
CA GLY A 135 -27.23 -5.06 -18.26
C GLY A 135 -26.95 -4.23 -17.00
N TYR A 136 -25.71 -3.75 -16.80
CA TYR A 136 -25.35 -2.88 -15.67
C TYR A 136 -24.99 -1.48 -16.13
N VAL A 137 -25.24 -0.49 -15.26
CA VAL A 137 -24.77 0.89 -15.46
C VAL A 137 -23.27 1.04 -15.15
N THR A 138 -22.74 2.22 -15.47
CA THR A 138 -21.38 2.59 -15.04
C THR A 138 -21.31 2.53 -13.52
N SER A 139 -20.32 1.81 -13.01
CA SER A 139 -20.15 1.55 -11.58
C SER A 139 -18.84 2.17 -11.08
N TYR A 140 -18.81 2.59 -9.83
CA TYR A 140 -17.67 3.26 -9.22
C TYR A 140 -17.29 2.61 -7.90
N SER A 141 -16.00 2.62 -7.58
CA SER A 141 -15.53 2.24 -6.25
C SER A 141 -15.69 3.37 -5.23
N ALA A 142 -15.34 3.08 -3.98
CA ALA A 142 -14.99 4.10 -3.00
C ALA A 142 -13.90 5.05 -3.53
N VAL A 143 -13.90 6.28 -3.02
CA VAL A 143 -12.85 7.26 -3.25
C VAL A 143 -11.82 7.16 -2.13
N TRP A 144 -10.55 7.07 -2.53
CA TRP A 144 -9.42 6.99 -1.63
C TRP A 144 -8.54 8.23 -1.75
N GLU A 145 -8.21 8.84 -0.63
CA GLU A 145 -7.27 9.94 -0.55
C GLU A 145 -5.89 9.41 -0.16
N THR A 146 -4.85 9.86 -0.85
CA THR A 146 -3.44 9.63 -0.51
C THR A 146 -2.73 10.96 -0.28
N TYR A 147 -1.96 11.08 0.79
CA TYR A 147 -1.33 12.32 1.25
C TYR A 147 -0.03 12.03 2.04
N TYR A 148 0.75 13.07 2.34
CA TYR A 148 1.90 13.01 3.26
C TYR A 148 1.60 13.88 4.49
#